data_AF-A0A930WP34-F1
#
_entry.id   AF-A0A930WP34-F1
#
_cell.length_a   1.000
_cell.length_b   1.000
_cell.length_c   1.000
_cell.angle_alpha   90.00
_cell.angle_beta   90.00
_cell.angle_gamma   90.00
#
_symmetry.space_group_name_H-M   'P 1'
#
loop_
_entity.id
_entity.type
_entity.pdbx_description
1 polymer ?
#
loop_
_entity_poly.entity_id
_entity_poly.type
_entity_poly.pdbx_seq_one_letter_code
_entity_poly.pdbx_strand_id
1 'polypeptide(L)'
;MRSYAKKLMDTAILAGQIMLECNAESYRVEETMNYILSTSNFETCEAFAMATGIFATLDDDCIDSITEIRRVPNRDTNLNRIYKVNAISRQLVTKEIDLDTAYQRLQDLKESEYPQWLKDLGLILMCGFYAALFGATPIELVIASVAAVIMPFIYKLDPKLKLGTFVLNLLSIIPAIVII
;
A
#
# COMPACT_ATOMS: atom_id res chain seq x y z
N MET A 1 -20.03 23.44 -10.48
CA MET A 1 -19.13 22.62 -11.32
C MET A 1 -17.69 22.63 -10.83
N ARG A 2 -17.01 23.79 -10.73
CA ARG A 2 -15.61 23.85 -10.25
C ARG A 2 -15.34 23.15 -8.90
N SER A 3 -16.22 23.32 -7.91
CA SER A 3 -16.08 22.63 -6.60
C SER A 3 -16.21 21.10 -6.70
N TYR A 4 -16.99 20.60 -7.66
CA TYR A 4 -17.15 19.17 -7.91
C TYR A 4 -15.90 18.61 -8.61
N ALA A 5 -15.43 19.29 -9.67
CA ALA A 5 -14.20 18.90 -10.39
C ALA A 5 -12.99 18.83 -9.46
N LYS A 6 -12.83 19.84 -8.60
CA LYS A 6 -11.77 19.85 -7.58
C LYS A 6 -11.88 18.66 -6.63
N LYS A 7 -13.08 18.38 -6.11
CA LYS A 7 -13.28 17.26 -5.18
C LYS A 7 -13.05 15.91 -5.84
N LEU A 8 -13.41 15.77 -7.10
CA LEU A 8 -13.16 14.56 -7.87
C LEU A 8 -11.66 14.36 -8.09
N MET A 9 -10.94 15.43 -8.45
CA MET A 9 -9.48 15.44 -8.54
C MET A 9 -8.84 15.05 -7.20
N ASP A 10 -9.25 15.69 -6.10
CA ASP A 10 -8.76 15.40 -4.74
C ASP A 10 -8.97 13.93 -4.37
N THR A 11 -10.12 13.36 -4.75
CA THR A 11 -10.47 11.95 -4.51
C THR A 11 -9.59 11.00 -5.33
N ALA A 12 -9.40 11.29 -6.62
CA ALA A 12 -8.54 10.48 -7.50
C ALA A 12 -7.08 10.52 -7.02
N ILE A 13 -6.54 11.71 -6.73
CA ILE A 13 -5.17 11.86 -6.24
C ILE A 13 -5.01 11.18 -4.87
N LEU A 14 -5.98 11.29 -3.95
CA LEU A 14 -5.92 10.61 -2.66
C LEU A 14 -5.92 9.09 -2.82
N ALA A 15 -6.80 8.53 -3.66
CA ALA A 15 -6.81 7.10 -3.96
C ALA A 15 -5.47 6.64 -4.56
N GLY A 16 -4.95 7.38 -5.53
CA GLY A 16 -3.68 7.09 -6.17
C GLY A 16 -2.50 7.15 -5.17
N GLN A 17 -2.50 8.15 -4.29
CA GLN A 17 -1.49 8.28 -3.24
C GLN A 17 -1.51 7.06 -2.33
N ILE A 18 -2.68 6.69 -1.81
CA ILE A 18 -2.81 5.53 -0.91
C ILE A 18 -2.34 4.25 -1.60
N MET A 19 -2.70 4.04 -2.87
CA MET A 19 -2.25 2.86 -3.61
C MET A 19 -0.72 2.85 -3.79
N LEU A 20 -0.12 3.99 -4.14
CA LEU A 20 1.32 4.09 -4.35
C LEU A 20 2.12 3.95 -3.03
N GLU A 21 1.61 4.53 -1.93
CA GLU A 21 2.08 4.32 -0.56
C GLU A 21 2.06 2.84 -0.20
N CYS A 22 1.09 2.08 -0.72
CA CYS A 22 0.94 0.65 -0.44
C CYS A 22 1.76 -0.28 -1.36
N ASN A 23 2.71 0.28 -2.13
CA ASN A 23 3.48 -0.44 -3.16
C ASN A 23 2.63 -1.09 -4.27
N ALA A 24 1.45 -0.53 -4.58
CA ALA A 24 0.71 -0.96 -5.77
C ALA A 24 1.53 -0.71 -7.05
N GLU A 25 1.36 -1.58 -8.03
CA GLU A 25 1.95 -1.43 -9.36
C GLU A 25 1.42 -0.16 -10.03
N SER A 26 2.32 0.61 -10.67
CA SER A 26 1.98 1.93 -11.23
C SER A 26 0.77 1.90 -12.16
N TYR A 27 0.66 0.89 -13.04
CA TYR A 27 -0.48 0.78 -13.95
C TYR A 27 -1.83 0.58 -13.21
N ARG A 28 -1.84 -0.09 -12.05
CA ARG A 28 -3.05 -0.25 -11.22
C ARG A 28 -3.42 1.04 -10.51
N VAL A 29 -2.41 1.85 -10.16
CA VAL A 29 -2.62 3.19 -9.61
C VAL A 29 -3.28 4.07 -10.67
N GLU A 30 -2.74 4.08 -11.90
CA GLU A 30 -3.30 4.81 -13.04
C GLU A 30 -4.73 4.38 -13.35
N GLU A 31 -4.98 3.09 -13.46
CA GLU A 31 -6.31 2.55 -13.75
C GLU A 31 -7.34 3.00 -12.72
N THR A 32 -7.01 2.92 -11.42
CA THR A 32 -7.92 3.37 -10.35
C THR A 32 -8.19 4.87 -10.39
N MET A 33 -7.16 5.69 -10.64
CA MET A 33 -7.33 7.14 -10.78
C MET A 33 -8.22 7.48 -11.98
N ASN A 34 -7.93 6.89 -13.14
CA ASN A 34 -8.72 7.08 -14.36
C ASN A 34 -10.17 6.61 -14.17
N TYR A 35 -10.40 5.49 -13.46
CA TYR A 35 -11.75 5.04 -13.12
C TYR A 35 -12.52 6.10 -12.32
N ILE A 36 -11.90 6.70 -11.30
CA ILE A 36 -12.54 7.76 -10.51
C ILE A 36 -12.84 8.97 -11.39
N LEU A 37 -11.85 9.46 -12.16
CA LEU A 37 -12.01 10.65 -13.01
C LEU A 37 -13.07 10.48 -14.09
N SER A 38 -13.22 9.27 -14.64
CA SER A 38 -14.21 8.93 -15.67
C SER A 38 -15.67 9.19 -15.26
N THR A 39 -15.94 9.43 -13.97
CA THR A 39 -17.29 9.75 -13.49
C THR A 39 -17.74 11.19 -13.82
N SER A 40 -16.84 12.08 -14.23
CA SER A 40 -17.14 13.50 -14.48
C SER A 40 -17.68 13.85 -15.87
N ASN A 41 -17.52 12.99 -16.87
CA ASN A 41 -17.79 13.28 -18.29
C ASN A 41 -17.06 14.52 -18.86
N PHE A 42 -15.94 14.95 -18.27
CA PHE A 42 -15.12 16.02 -18.84
C PHE A 42 -14.35 15.53 -20.07
N GLU A 43 -14.07 16.44 -21.02
CA GLU A 43 -13.38 16.10 -22.28
C GLU A 43 -12.00 15.48 -22.06
N THR A 44 -11.20 16.05 -21.15
CA THR A 44 -9.88 15.51 -20.78
C THR A 44 -9.92 15.00 -19.35
N CYS A 45 -9.69 13.70 -19.19
CA CYS A 45 -9.51 13.03 -17.91
C CYS A 45 -8.30 12.11 -17.99
N GLU A 46 -7.14 12.58 -17.53
CA GLU A 46 -5.90 11.82 -17.62
C GLU A 46 -5.24 11.68 -16.25
N ALA A 47 -4.87 10.46 -15.88
CA ALA A 47 -4.05 10.17 -14.72
C ALA A 47 -2.83 9.34 -15.10
N PHE A 48 -1.69 9.65 -14.48
CA PHE A 48 -0.42 8.98 -14.70
C PHE A 48 0.30 8.73 -13.36
N ALA A 49 0.98 7.59 -13.25
CA ALA A 49 1.70 7.19 -12.05
C ALA A 49 3.14 6.79 -12.36
N MET A 50 4.06 7.44 -11.66
CA MET A 50 5.46 7.07 -11.59
C MET A 50 5.75 6.31 -10.29
N ALA A 51 6.96 5.75 -10.17
CA ALA A 51 7.37 5.00 -8.98
C ALA A 51 7.32 5.81 -7.67
N THR A 52 7.39 7.14 -7.72
CA THR A 52 7.41 8.01 -6.52
C THR A 52 6.53 9.25 -6.65
N GLY A 53 5.66 9.29 -7.65
CA GLY A 53 4.78 10.42 -7.87
C GLY A 53 3.61 10.07 -8.75
N ILE A 54 2.53 10.81 -8.58
CA ILE A 54 1.32 10.71 -9.40
C ILE A 54 0.95 12.10 -9.87
N PHE A 55 0.30 12.17 -11.02
CA PHE A 55 -0.32 13.39 -11.50
C PHE A 55 -1.58 13.10 -12.27
N ALA A 56 -2.51 14.05 -12.23
CA ALA A 56 -3.73 13.97 -13.01
C ALA A 56 -4.15 15.34 -13.51
N THR A 57 -4.84 15.35 -14.65
CA THR A 57 -5.36 16.53 -15.32
C THR A 57 -6.84 16.34 -15.63
N LEU A 58 -7.63 17.37 -15.33
CA LEU A 58 -9.02 17.52 -15.76
C LEU A 58 -9.11 18.81 -16.59
N ASP A 59 -9.66 18.71 -17.81
CA ASP A 59 -9.87 19.86 -18.70
C ASP A 59 -11.21 19.72 -19.44
N ASP A 60 -11.94 20.83 -19.57
CA ASP A 60 -13.25 20.90 -20.23
C ASP A 60 -13.61 22.38 -20.49
N ASP A 61 -14.38 22.67 -21.53
CA ASP A 61 -14.83 24.04 -21.83
C ASP A 61 -15.58 24.73 -20.66
N CYS A 62 -16.18 23.95 -19.75
CA CYS A 62 -16.92 24.46 -18.61
C CYS A 62 -16.08 24.75 -17.35
N ILE A 63 -14.80 24.34 -17.31
CA ILE A 63 -13.89 24.55 -16.17
C ILE A 63 -12.51 25.01 -16.62
N ASP A 64 -11.82 25.78 -15.76
CA ASP A 64 -10.39 25.99 -15.98
C ASP A 64 -9.65 24.66 -15.83
N SER A 65 -8.67 24.39 -16.70
CA SER A 65 -7.80 23.22 -16.60
C SER A 65 -7.22 23.06 -15.19
N ILE A 66 -7.36 21.87 -14.62
CA ILE A 66 -6.86 21.52 -13.28
C ILE A 66 -5.83 20.41 -13.44
N THR A 67 -4.58 20.70 -13.12
CA THR A 67 -3.52 19.69 -13.01
C THR A 67 -2.99 19.63 -11.59
N GLU A 68 -2.98 18.43 -11.01
CA GLU A 68 -2.41 18.18 -9.68
C GLU A 68 -1.26 17.18 -9.78
N ILE A 69 -0.19 17.45 -9.03
CA ILE A 69 1.00 16.59 -8.95
C ILE A 69 1.27 16.31 -7.48
N ARG A 70 1.45 15.03 -7.13
CA ARG A 70 1.76 14.61 -5.76
C ARG A 70 2.93 13.65 -5.71
N ARG A 71 3.93 13.97 -4.87
CA ARG A 71 5.06 13.09 -4.57
C ARG A 71 4.71 12.14 -3.43
N VAL A 72 5.09 10.86 -3.58
CA VAL A 72 4.88 9.80 -2.59
C VAL A 72 6.22 9.14 -2.27
N PRO A 73 7.00 9.68 -1.31
CA PRO A 73 8.34 9.19 -1.01
C PRO A 73 8.36 7.95 -0.11
N ASN A 74 7.36 7.81 0.77
CA ASN A 74 7.27 6.70 1.72
C ASN A 74 6.33 5.63 1.17
N ARG A 75 6.80 4.39 1.16
CA ARG A 75 6.04 3.26 0.60
C ARG A 75 6.28 2.02 1.46
N ASP A 76 5.20 1.34 1.82
CA ASP A 76 5.20 0.05 2.50
C ASP A 76 4.17 -0.87 1.84
N THR A 77 4.25 -2.17 2.05
CA THR A 77 3.33 -3.11 1.40
C THR A 77 2.09 -3.32 2.27
N ASN A 78 0.93 -2.85 1.80
CA ASN A 78 -0.35 -3.09 2.47
C ASN A 78 -1.45 -3.46 1.47
N LEU A 79 -1.57 -4.77 1.22
CA LEU A 79 -2.55 -5.32 0.27
C LEU A 79 -4.01 -5.07 0.68
N ASN A 80 -4.28 -4.96 1.98
CA ASN A 80 -5.63 -4.68 2.49
C ASN A 80 -6.07 -3.25 2.12
N ARG A 81 -5.19 -2.26 2.27
CA ARG A 81 -5.47 -0.88 1.83
C ARG A 81 -5.69 -0.82 0.31
N ILE A 82 -4.87 -1.51 -0.48
CA ILE A 82 -5.07 -1.62 -1.94
C ILE A 82 -6.45 -2.20 -2.26
N TYR A 83 -6.84 -3.28 -1.60
CA TYR A 83 -8.15 -3.90 -1.79
C TYR A 83 -9.29 -2.93 -1.48
N LYS A 84 -9.21 -2.19 -0.36
CA LYS A 84 -10.24 -1.23 0.04
C LYS A 84 -10.35 -0.03 -0.90
N VAL A 85 -9.22 0.52 -1.35
CA VAL A 85 -9.24 1.61 -2.34
C VAL A 85 -9.91 1.15 -3.63
N ASN A 86 -9.55 -0.04 -4.13
CA ASN A 86 -10.20 -0.61 -5.33
C ASN A 86 -11.70 -0.87 -5.13
N ALA A 87 -12.12 -1.28 -3.93
CA ALA A 87 -13.54 -1.44 -3.63
C ALA A 87 -14.27 -0.09 -3.63
N ILE A 88 -13.70 0.93 -2.98
CA ILE A 88 -14.27 2.28 -2.93
C ILE A 88 -14.34 2.90 -4.33
N SER A 89 -13.30 2.78 -5.15
CA SER A 89 -13.28 3.32 -6.52
C SER A 89 -14.36 2.67 -7.38
N ARG A 90 -14.53 1.34 -7.30
CA ARG A 90 -15.59 0.61 -8.00
C ARG A 90 -16.98 1.05 -7.56
N GLN A 91 -17.22 1.15 -6.24
CA GLN A 91 -18.51 1.59 -5.69
C GLN A 91 -18.87 3.02 -6.12
N LEU A 92 -17.88 3.90 -6.24
CA LEU A 92 -18.08 5.26 -6.73
C LEU A 92 -18.49 5.25 -8.22
N VAL A 93 -17.82 4.47 -9.05
CA VAL A 93 -18.11 4.35 -10.49
C VAL A 93 -19.47 3.70 -10.75
N THR A 94 -19.84 2.67 -9.97
CA THR A 94 -21.16 2.03 -10.07
C THR A 94 -22.28 2.84 -9.43
N LYS A 95 -21.97 4.02 -8.86
CA LYS A 95 -22.90 4.93 -8.17
C LYS A 95 -23.56 4.31 -6.93
N GLU A 96 -22.93 3.31 -6.33
CA GLU A 96 -23.34 2.73 -5.04
C GLU A 96 -23.05 3.68 -3.87
N ILE A 97 -22.02 4.51 -4.01
CA ILE A 97 -21.68 5.58 -3.08
C ILE A 97 -21.50 6.90 -3.83
N ASP A 98 -21.73 8.01 -3.15
CA ASP A 98 -21.47 9.34 -3.67
C ASP A 98 -20.01 9.77 -3.46
N LEU A 99 -19.60 10.83 -4.15
CA LEU A 99 -18.23 11.36 -4.12
C LEU A 99 -17.79 11.77 -2.71
N ASP A 100 -18.70 12.32 -1.90
CA ASP A 100 -18.37 12.79 -0.56
C ASP A 100 -18.09 11.60 0.37
N THR A 101 -18.92 10.56 0.30
CA THR A 101 -18.70 9.31 1.03
C THR A 101 -17.42 8.61 0.58
N ALA A 102 -17.14 8.56 -0.73
CA ALA A 102 -15.91 7.96 -1.23
C ALA A 102 -14.66 8.68 -0.69
N TYR A 103 -14.66 10.02 -0.74
CA TYR A 103 -13.56 10.84 -0.22
C TYR A 103 -13.35 10.65 1.29
N GLN A 104 -14.44 10.61 2.07
CA GLN A 104 -14.35 10.35 3.51
C GLN A 104 -13.83 8.95 3.83
N ARG A 105 -14.34 7.91 3.16
CA ARG A 105 -13.88 6.54 3.36
C ARG A 105 -12.40 6.36 3.03
N LEU A 106 -11.89 7.07 2.02
CA LEU A 106 -10.45 7.08 1.70
C LEU A 106 -9.61 7.72 2.80
N GLN A 107 -10.08 8.81 3.41
CA GLN A 107 -9.39 9.45 4.55
C GLN A 107 -9.38 8.57 5.80
N ASP A 108 -10.45 7.81 6.03
CA ASP A 108 -10.59 6.94 7.20
C ASP A 108 -9.79 5.62 7.10
N LEU A 109 -9.08 5.39 5.99
CA LEU A 109 -8.25 4.20 5.81
C LEU A 109 -7.05 4.22 6.76
N LYS A 110 -7.17 3.46 7.85
CA LYS A 110 -6.09 3.25 8.83
C LYS A 110 -4.93 2.46 8.23
N GLU A 111 -3.72 2.77 8.72
CA GLU A 111 -2.48 2.13 8.30
C GLU A 111 -2.37 0.66 8.76
N SER A 112 -2.88 0.31 9.95
CA SER A 112 -2.84 -1.05 10.49
C SER A 112 -4.14 -1.42 11.21
N GLU A 113 -4.76 -2.53 10.80
CA GLU A 113 -5.99 -3.05 11.43
C GLU A 113 -5.73 -4.22 12.38
N TYR A 114 -4.56 -4.84 12.28
CA TYR A 114 -4.20 -5.99 13.08
C TYR A 114 -3.24 -5.60 14.20
N PRO A 115 -3.40 -6.18 15.40
CA PRO A 115 -2.46 -5.97 16.48
C PRO A 115 -1.10 -6.57 16.13
N GLN A 116 -0.02 -5.96 16.63
CA GLN A 116 1.35 -6.34 16.25
C GLN A 116 1.67 -7.81 16.55
N TRP A 117 1.16 -8.37 17.64
CA TRP A 117 1.39 -9.78 18.01
C TRP A 117 0.85 -10.77 16.96
N LEU A 118 -0.23 -10.42 16.27
CA LEU A 118 -0.82 -11.28 15.24
C LEU A 118 0.03 -11.26 13.97
N LYS A 119 0.62 -10.11 13.63
CA LYS A 119 1.61 -10.00 12.55
C LYS A 119 2.87 -10.81 12.87
N ASP A 120 3.36 -10.69 14.10
CA ASP A 120 4.53 -11.44 14.58
C ASP A 120 4.27 -12.96 14.50
N LEU A 121 3.08 -13.43 14.91
CA LEU A 121 2.67 -14.83 14.79
C LEU A 121 2.58 -15.29 13.32
N GLY A 122 1.98 -14.47 12.46
CA GLY A 122 1.88 -14.74 11.02
C GLY A 122 3.25 -14.89 10.36
N LEU A 123 4.22 -14.06 10.75
CA LEU A 123 5.61 -14.15 10.28
C LEU A 123 6.25 -15.48 10.69
N ILE A 124 6.11 -15.88 11.95
CA ILE A 124 6.67 -17.15 12.46
C ILE A 124 6.09 -18.34 11.68
N LEU A 125 4.77 -18.37 11.49
CA LEU A 125 4.10 -19.43 10.72
C LEU A 125 4.56 -19.43 9.26
N MET A 126 4.61 -18.27 8.61
CA MET A 126 5.09 -18.13 7.22
C MET A 126 6.50 -18.70 7.04
N CYS A 127 7.44 -18.36 7.92
CA CYS A 127 8.81 -18.88 7.85
C CYS A 127 8.85 -20.41 8.02
N GLY A 128 8.09 -20.97 8.96
CA GLY A 128 7.98 -22.42 9.15
C GLY A 128 7.40 -23.15 7.93
N PHE A 129 6.29 -22.64 7.37
CA PHE A 129 5.70 -23.20 6.16
C PHE A 129 6.62 -23.09 4.94
N TYR A 130 7.33 -21.97 4.80
CA TYR A 130 8.30 -21.78 3.72
C TYR A 130 9.45 -22.79 3.82
N ALA A 131 10.02 -23.01 5.01
CA ALA A 131 11.04 -24.05 5.21
C ALA A 131 10.51 -25.46 4.85
N ALA A 132 9.30 -25.80 5.31
CA ALA A 132 8.67 -27.08 4.98
C ALA A 132 8.44 -27.25 3.47
N LEU A 133 8.04 -26.19 2.77
CA LEU A 133 7.80 -26.19 1.32
C LEU A 133 9.05 -26.56 0.51
N PHE A 134 10.24 -26.17 0.98
CA PHE A 134 11.52 -26.50 0.35
C PHE A 134 12.13 -27.83 0.83
N GLY A 135 11.36 -28.64 1.57
CA GLY A 135 11.79 -29.96 2.01
C GLY A 135 12.77 -29.94 3.18
N ALA A 136 12.71 -28.92 4.03
CA ALA A 136 13.54 -28.85 5.23
C ALA A 136 13.36 -30.08 6.13
N THR A 137 14.46 -30.57 6.67
CA THR A 137 14.48 -31.59 7.71
C THR A 137 13.80 -31.08 8.99
N PRO A 138 13.34 -31.97 9.90
CA PRO A 138 12.73 -31.54 11.16
C PRO A 138 13.62 -30.61 12.00
N ILE A 139 14.94 -30.77 11.92
CA ILE A 139 15.91 -29.91 12.61
C ILE A 139 15.95 -28.51 11.96
N GLU A 140 16.04 -28.44 10.64
CA GLU A 140 16.03 -27.17 9.90
C GLU A 140 14.71 -26.40 10.10
N LEU A 141 13.59 -27.10 10.22
CA LEU A 141 12.29 -26.49 10.54
C LEU A 141 12.28 -25.83 11.92
N VAL A 142 12.88 -26.49 12.93
CA VAL A 142 13.01 -25.92 14.29
C VAL A 142 13.93 -24.71 14.27
N ILE A 143 15.07 -24.79 13.59
CA ILE A 143 16.02 -23.67 13.46
C ILE A 143 15.36 -22.47 12.78
N ALA A 144 14.66 -22.68 11.67
CA ALA A 144 13.94 -21.64 10.94
C ALA A 144 12.85 -20.99 11.80
N SER A 145 12.11 -21.80 12.58
CA SER A 145 11.07 -21.29 13.48
C SER A 145 11.65 -20.43 14.61
N VAL A 146 12.78 -20.84 15.20
CA VAL A 146 13.49 -20.05 16.23
C VAL A 146 14.00 -18.74 15.65
N ALA A 147 14.60 -18.76 14.45
CA ALA A 147 15.05 -17.56 13.75
C ALA A 147 13.88 -16.57 13.50
N ALA A 148 12.73 -17.09 13.08
CA ALA A 148 11.53 -16.30 12.83
C ALA A 148 10.96 -15.63 14.09
N VAL A 149 11.13 -16.25 15.27
CA VAL A 149 10.76 -15.63 16.56
C VAL A 149 11.71 -14.49 16.91
N ILE A 150 13.01 -14.63 16.64
CA ILE A 150 14.03 -13.61 16.97
C ILE A 150 13.86 -12.35 16.11
N MET A 151 13.42 -12.49 14.87
CA MET A 151 13.31 -11.41 13.90
C MET A 151 12.42 -10.22 14.35
N PRO A 152 11.18 -10.42 14.85
CA PRO A 152 10.37 -9.35 15.47
C PRO A 152 11.03 -8.63 16.65
N PHE A 153 11.85 -9.32 17.45
CA PHE A 153 12.57 -8.67 18.57
C PHE A 153 13.66 -7.73 18.05
N ILE A 154 14.39 -8.13 17.01
CA ILE A 154 15.42 -7.29 16.38
C ILE A 154 14.79 -6.07 15.70
N TYR A 155 13.63 -6.21 15.05
CA TYR A 155 12.91 -5.06 14.50
C TYR A 155 12.44 -4.09 15.58
N LYS A 156 12.07 -4.55 16.78
CA LYS A 156 11.77 -3.66 17.92
C LYS A 156 13.00 -2.91 18.44
N LEU A 157 14.22 -3.39 18.15
CA LEU A 157 15.49 -2.75 18.49
C LEU A 157 15.99 -1.76 17.42
N ASP A 158 15.40 -1.78 16.22
CA ASP A 158 15.71 -0.88 15.10
C ASP A 158 15.76 0.61 15.47
N PRO A 159 14.80 1.17 16.26
CA PRO A 159 14.80 2.60 16.59
C PRO A 159 16.06 3.07 17.31
N LYS A 160 16.80 2.15 17.96
CA LYS A 160 18.03 2.43 18.70
C LYS A 160 19.30 2.31 17.86
N LEU A 161 19.25 1.57 16.75
CA LEU A 161 20.42 1.19 15.97
C LEU A 161 20.56 2.00 14.67
N LYS A 162 19.47 2.55 14.13
CA LYS A 162 19.45 3.28 12.84
C LYS A 162 20.16 2.52 11.72
N LEU A 163 20.14 1.20 11.77
CA LEU A 163 20.72 0.34 10.76
C LEU A 163 19.71 0.22 9.60
N GLY A 164 20.20 0.17 8.36
CA GLY A 164 19.32 -0.11 7.23
C GLY A 164 18.64 -1.48 7.38
N THR A 165 17.43 -1.63 6.84
CA THR A 165 16.62 -2.86 6.91
C THR A 165 17.38 -4.11 6.47
N PHE A 166 18.29 -3.96 5.50
CA PHE A 166 19.18 -5.03 5.05
C PHE A 166 20.08 -5.57 6.18
N VAL A 167 20.73 -4.69 6.95
CA VAL A 167 21.65 -5.09 8.01
C VAL A 167 20.89 -5.75 9.17
N LEU A 168 19.71 -5.24 9.51
CA LEU A 168 18.85 -5.85 10.54
C LEU A 168 18.40 -7.26 10.14
N ASN A 169 18.02 -7.45 8.87
CA ASN A 169 17.68 -8.77 8.34
C ASN A 169 18.88 -9.72 8.44
N LEU A 170 20.08 -9.27 8.07
CA LEU A 170 21.29 -10.07 8.20
C LEU A 170 21.53 -10.49 9.66
N LEU A 171 21.46 -9.54 10.60
CA LEU A 171 21.63 -9.79 12.03
C LEU A 171 20.60 -10.79 12.58
N SER A 172 19.37 -10.79 12.06
CA SER A 172 18.33 -11.73 12.48
C SER A 172 18.59 -13.18 12.11
N ILE A 173 19.43 -13.43 11.10
CA ILE A 173 19.75 -14.78 10.62
C ILE A 173 21.04 -15.31 11.25
N ILE A 174 21.92 -14.44 11.80
CA ILE A 174 23.17 -14.86 12.48
C ILE A 174 22.91 -15.91 13.57
N PRO A 175 21.91 -15.77 14.46
CA PRO A 175 21.60 -16.80 15.46
C PRO A 175 21.21 -18.15 14.84
N ALA A 176 20.61 -18.16 13.63
CA ALA A 176 20.24 -19.38 12.93
C ALA A 176 21.45 -20.10 12.33
N ILE A 177 22.45 -19.33 11.85
CA ILE A 177 23.71 -19.86 11.29
C ILE A 177 24.55 -20.55 12.37
N VAL A 178 24.54 -20.04 13.61
CA VAL A 178 25.30 -20.62 14.73
C VAL A 178 24.73 -21.99 15.18
N ILE A 179 23.51 -22.32 14.77
CA ILE A 179 22.85 -23.60 15.12
C ILE A 179 23.13 -24.69 14.05
N ILE A 180 23.75 -24.34 12.92
CA ILE A 180 24.20 -25.25 11.85
C ILE A 180 25.68 -25.58 12.04
#